data_AF-A0A653T8T2-F1
#
_entry.id   AF-A0A653T8T2-F1
#
_cell.length_a   1.000
_cell.length_b   1.000
_cell.length_c   1.000
_cell.angle_alpha   90.00
_cell.angle_beta   90.00
_cell.angle_gamma   90.00
#
_symmetry.space_group_name_H-M   'P 1'
#
loop_
_entity.id
_entity.type
_entity.pdbx_description
1 polymer ?
#
loop_
_entity_poly.entity_id
_entity_poly.type
_entity_poly.pdbx_seq_one_letter_code
_entity_poly.pdbx_strand_id
1 'polypeptide(L)' 'MTEVLVWFVVPLVAFGPLTALGARRRGNPWALAVLAGLVFPLTWVHWYVADELPLPRTDRA' A
#
# COMPACT_ATOMS: atom_id res chain seq x y z
N MET A 1 -3.66 -18.96 20.97
CA MET A 1 -4.15 -18.97 19.57
C MET A 1 -4.86 -17.66 19.20
N THR A 2 -5.70 -17.12 20.10
CA THR A 2 -6.36 -15.81 19.97
C THR A 2 -5.40 -14.63 19.89
N GLU A 3 -4.32 -14.60 20.67
CA GLU A 3 -3.35 -13.48 20.63
C GLU A 3 -2.67 -13.32 19.27
N VAL A 4 -2.24 -14.44 18.66
CA VAL A 4 -1.63 -14.43 17.32
C VAL A 4 -2.62 -13.84 16.31
N LEU A 5 -3.88 -14.26 16.36
CA LEU A 5 -4.95 -13.70 15.52
C LEU A 5 -5.10 -12.19 15.70
N VAL A 6 -5.07 -11.69 16.93
CA VAL A 6 -5.15 -10.24 17.21
C VAL A 6 -3.98 -9.48 16.58
N TRP A 7 -2.76 -9.98 16.73
CA TRP A 7 -1.56 -9.36 16.17
C TRP A 7 -1.54 -9.28 14.64
N PHE A 8 -2.24 -10.17 13.94
CA PHE A 8 -2.34 -10.13 12.47
C PHE A 8 -3.59 -9.42 11.97
N VAL A 9 -4.75 -9.65 12.61
CA VAL A 9 -6.04 -9.14 12.13
C VAL A 9 -6.21 -7.65 12.41
N VAL A 10 -5.81 -7.17 13.58
CA VAL A 10 -5.94 -5.74 13.95
C VAL A 10 -5.20 -4.84 12.97
N PRO A 11 -3.90 -5.06 12.68
CA PRO A 11 -3.20 -4.25 11.67
C PRO A 11 -3.77 -4.46 10.27
N LEU A 12 -4.19 -5.67 9.88
CA LEU A 12 -4.79 -5.89 8.56
C LEU A 12 -6.07 -5.06 8.36
N VAL A 13 -6.94 -5.00 9.37
CA VAL A 13 -8.19 -4.24 9.33
C VAL A 13 -7.94 -2.74 9.48
N ALA A 14 -6.93 -2.33 10.26
CA ALA A 14 -6.59 -0.91 10.41
C ALA A 14 -5.91 -0.34 9.15
N PHE A 15 -4.96 -1.08 8.58
CA PHE A 15 -4.12 -0.59 7.49
C PHE A 15 -4.60 -0.99 6.10
N GLY A 16 -5.30 -2.12 5.95
CA GLY A 16 -5.86 -2.56 4.67
C GLY A 16 -6.76 -1.51 4.00
N PRO A 17 -7.71 -0.88 4.71
CA PRO A 17 -8.54 0.19 4.16
C PRO A 17 -7.74 1.44 3.83
N LEU A 18 -6.76 1.80 4.65
CA LEU A 18 -5.89 2.96 4.40
C LEU A 18 -5.07 2.77 3.12
N THR A 19 -4.58 1.56 2.88
CA THR A 19 -3.82 1.21 1.68
C THR A 19 -4.71 1.10 0.45
N ALA A 20 -5.90 0.53 0.58
CA ALA A 20 -6.89 0.56 -0.50
C ALA A 20 -7.28 2.01 -0.86
N LEU A 21 -7.44 2.88 0.14
CA LEU A 21 -7.73 4.30 -0.06
C LEU A 21 -6.56 5.03 -0.74
N GLY A 22 -5.32 4.74 -0.34
CA GLY A 22 -4.10 5.24 -0.97
C GLY A 22 -4.00 4.80 -2.44
N ALA A 23 -4.30 3.55 -2.74
CA ALA A 23 -4.28 3.01 -4.10
C ALA A 23 -5.33 3.71 -4.97
N ARG A 24 -6.53 3.91 -4.43
CA ARG A 24 -7.62 4.64 -5.11
C ARG A 24 -7.26 6.10 -5.37
N ARG A 25 -6.59 6.76 -4.41
CA ARG A 25 -6.11 8.15 -4.60
C ARG A 25 -5.03 8.25 -5.67
N ARG A 26 -4.22 7.20 -5.87
CA ARG A 26 -3.23 7.11 -6.97
C ARG A 26 -3.85 6.71 -8.33
N GLY A 27 -5.18 6.59 -8.41
CA GLY A 27 -5.91 6.28 -9.65
C GLY A 27 -5.95 4.78 -10.00
N ASN A 28 -5.52 3.89 -9.10
CA ASN A 28 -5.55 2.46 -9.38
C ASN A 28 -7.00 1.91 -9.35
N PRO A 29 -7.33 0.93 -10.21
CA PRO A 29 -8.64 0.30 -10.24
C PRO A 29 -8.94 -0.44 -8.93
N TRP A 30 -10.23 -0.55 -8.57
CA TRP A 30 -10.68 -1.16 -7.31
C TRP A 30 -10.14 -2.56 -7.04
N ALA A 31 -9.95 -3.38 -8.08
CA ALA A 31 -9.34 -4.71 -7.94
C ALA A 31 -7.91 -4.65 -7.38
N LEU A 32 -7.12 -3.67 -7.83
CA LEU A 32 -5.76 -3.43 -7.33
C LEU A 32 -5.78 -2.82 -5.93
N ALA A 33 -6.79 -2.02 -5.57
CA ALA A 33 -6.95 -1.48 -4.22
C ALA A 33 -7.24 -2.57 -3.17
N VAL A 34 -8.04 -3.59 -3.52
CA VAL A 34 -8.32 -4.73 -2.63
C VAL A 34 -7.08 -5.61 -2.47
N LEU A 35 -6.38 -5.91 -3.57
CA LEU A 35 -5.10 -6.62 -3.54
C LEU A 35 -4.05 -5.88 -2.70
N ALA A 36 -4.00 -4.55 -2.80
CA ALA A 36 -3.10 -3.72 -2.03
C ALA A 36 -3.33 -3.81 -0.51
N GLY A 37 -4.58 -3.96 -0.07
CA GLY A 37 -4.93 -4.18 1.34
C GLY A 37 -4.57 -5.58 1.83
N LEU A 38 -4.75 -6.61 1.00
CA LEU A 38 -4.38 -8.00 1.31
C LEU A 38 -2.87 -8.19 1.42
N VAL A 39 -2.12 -7.49 0.57
CA VAL A 39 -0.66 -7.54 0.50
C VAL A 39 -0.06 -6.24 1.05
N PHE A 40 -0.67 -5.73 2.12
CA PHE A 40 -0.32 -4.47 2.77
C PHE A 40 1.19 -4.22 2.93
N PRO A 41 2.00 -5.14 3.50
CA PRO A 41 3.42 -4.86 3.71
C PRO A 41 4.20 -4.75 2.39
N LEU A 42 3.91 -5.58 1.38
CA LEU A 42 4.63 -5.52 0.11
C LEU A 42 4.24 -4.28 -0.70
N THR A 43 2.97 -3.88 -0.63
CA THR A 43 2.49 -2.69 -1.34
C THR A 43 3.08 -1.42 -0.73
N TRP A 44 3.20 -1.37 0.60
CA TRP A 44 3.85 -0.27 1.31
C TRP A 44 5.33 -0.15 0.91
N VAL A 45 6.09 -1.26 0.91
CA VAL A 45 7.50 -1.24 0.47
C VAL A 45 7.63 -0.81 -0.99
N HIS A 46 6.76 -1.30 -1.88
CA HIS A 46 6.79 -0.92 -3.28
C HIS A 46 6.56 0.59 -3.47
N TRP A 47 5.56 1.17 -2.80
CA TRP A 47 5.32 2.62 -2.86
C TRP A 47 6.41 3.43 -2.19
N TYR A 48 6.97 2.93 -1.08
CA TYR A 48 8.09 3.57 -0.42
C TYR A 48 9.28 3.70 -1.37
N VAL A 49 9.66 2.60 -2.04
CA VAL A 49 10.74 2.60 -3.04
C VAL A 49 10.38 3.44 -4.26
N ALA A 50 9.12 3.40 -4.74
CA ALA A 50 8.70 4.18 -5.90
C ALA A 50 8.65 5.69 -5.63
N ASP A 51 8.24 6.11 -4.43
CA ASP A 51 8.22 7.51 -4.01
C ASP A 51 9.63 8.02 -3.67
N GLU A 52 10.49 7.17 -3.11
CA GLU A 52 11.90 7.48 -2.85
C GLU A 52 12.79 7.37 -4.09
N LEU A 53 12.30 6.83 -5.21
CA LEU A 53 12.98 6.93 -6.48
C LEU A 53 12.72 8.34 -7.04
N PRO A 54 13.67 9.29 -6.94
CA PRO A 54 13.58 10.48 -7.77
C PRO A 54 13.65 10.00 -9.21
N LEU A 55 12.51 9.98 -9.89
CA LEU A 55 12.53 9.99 -11.35
C LEU A 55 13.50 11.10 -11.73
N PRO A 56 14.53 10.84 -12.56
CA PRO A 56 15.40 11.90 -13.04
C PRO A 56 14.48 12.94 -13.65
N ARG A 57 14.38 14.10 -12.99
CA ARG A 57 13.71 15.26 -13.54
C ARG A 57 14.46 15.53 -14.82
N THR A 58 13.90 15.06 -15.93
CA THR A 58 14.36 15.37 -17.27
C THR A 58 13.90 16.79 -17.52
N ASP A 59 14.48 17.71 -16.75
CA ASP A 59 14.54 19.13 -17.02
C ASP A 59 15.61 19.26 -18.11
N ARG A 60 15.22 18.88 -19.34
CA ARG A 60 15.87 19.36 -20.56
C ARG A 60 15.60 20.88 -20.58
N ALA A 61 16.64 21.68 -20.41
CA ALA A 61 17.46 22.22 -21.51
C ALA A 61 16.68 23.26 -22.34
#